data_AF-A0A926QVW6-F1
#
_entry.id   AF-A0A926QVW6-F1
#
_cell.length_a   1.000
_cell.length_b   1.000
_cell.length_c   1.000
_cell.angle_alpha   90.00
_cell.angle_beta   90.00
_cell.angle_gamma   90.00
#
_symmetry.space_group_name_H-M   'P 1'
#
loop_
_entity.id
_entity.type
_entity.pdbx_description
1 polymer ?
#
loop_
_entity_poly.entity_id
_entity_poly.type
_entity_poly.pdbx_seq_one_letter_code
_entity_poly.pdbx_strand_id
1 'polypeptide(L)'
;MGDAPKRRLRRGAVAAATTAELAELGVDPAANAQAAAALRLAAELDSAPDPKAAATAARELRQAMQVVRAAAPPKERGDKVDEIAARRERRLSPRAGKGAG
;
A
#
# COMPACT_ATOMS: atom_id res chain seq x y z
N MET A 1 22.27 20.01 29.06
CA MET A 1 21.66 19.70 27.75
C MET A 1 20.17 19.54 27.98
N GLY A 2 19.36 20.52 27.56
CA GLY A 2 17.92 20.51 27.80
C GLY A 2 17.23 19.44 26.95
N ASP A 3 16.34 18.68 27.59
CA ASP A 3 15.47 17.69 26.95
C ASP A 3 14.58 18.42 25.93
N ALA A 4 14.89 18.27 24.64
CA ALA A 4 14.06 18.85 23.60
C ALA A 4 12.67 18.20 23.69
N PRO A 5 11.58 18.98 23.76
CA PRO A 5 10.26 18.42 23.99
C PRO A 5 9.92 17.42 22.88
N LYS A 6 9.65 16.17 23.26
CA LYS A 6 9.25 15.09 22.33
C LYS A 6 7.98 15.53 21.60
N ARG A 7 8.14 15.96 20.34
CA ARG A 7 7.01 16.42 19.52
C ARG A 7 6.01 15.28 19.36
N ARG A 8 4.80 15.46 19.90
CA ARG A 8 3.70 14.52 19.72
C ARG A 8 3.18 14.64 18.29
N LEU A 9 3.32 13.59 17.50
CA LEU A 9 2.72 13.52 16.17
C LEU A 9 1.21 13.32 16.31
N ARG A 10 0.45 14.17 15.63
CA ARG A 10 -0.98 14.00 15.40
C ARG A 10 -1.16 13.10 14.18
N ARG A 11 -2.12 12.18 14.26
CA ARG A 11 -2.58 11.39 13.12
C ARG A 11 -3.84 12.06 12.59
N GLY A 12 -3.72 12.63 11.40
CA GLY A 12 -4.78 13.35 10.70
C GLY A 12 -5.24 12.59 9.47
N ALA A 13 -5.66 13.34 8.46
CA ALA A 13 -6.21 12.78 7.23
C ALA A 13 -5.17 12.00 6.42
N VAL A 14 -3.91 12.43 6.41
CA VAL A 14 -2.86 11.74 5.65
C VAL A 14 -2.56 10.38 6.27
N ALA A 15 -2.35 10.33 7.59
CA ALA A 15 -2.12 9.06 8.29
C ALA A 15 -3.29 8.08 8.14
N ALA A 16 -4.53 8.58 8.16
CA ALA A 16 -5.72 7.76 7.92
C ALA A 16 -5.75 7.20 6.48
N ALA A 17 -5.51 8.04 5.48
CA ALA A 17 -5.48 7.63 4.07
C ALA A 17 -4.35 6.63 3.79
N THR A 18 -3.15 6.85 4.34
CA THR A 18 -2.02 5.90 4.22
C THR A 18 -2.35 4.56 4.88
N THR A 19 -3.03 4.56 6.03
CA THR A 19 -3.45 3.31 6.69
C THR A 19 -4.45 2.53 5.82
N ALA A 20 -5.43 3.22 5.22
CA ALA A 20 -6.41 2.60 4.32
C ALA A 20 -5.71 1.98 3.10
N GLU A 21 -4.80 2.71 2.47
CA GLU A 21 -4.07 2.21 1.30
C GLU A 21 -3.20 0.98 1.66
N LEU A 22 -2.50 0.99 2.80
CA LEU A 22 -1.73 -0.18 3.24
C LEU A 22 -2.62 -1.41 3.48
N ALA A 23 -3.84 -1.20 3.99
CA ALA A 23 -4.82 -2.26 4.17
C ALA A 23 -5.32 -2.82 2.82
N GLU A 24 -5.57 -1.96 1.83
CA GLU A 24 -5.93 -2.37 0.46
C GLU A 24 -4.83 -3.21 -0.21
N LEU A 25 -3.57 -2.82 0.01
CA LEU A 25 -2.41 -3.60 -0.44
C LEU A 25 -2.20 -4.89 0.36
N GLY A 26 -2.90 -5.06 1.49
CA GLY A 26 -2.73 -6.21 2.38
C GLY A 26 -1.38 -6.22 3.10
N VAL A 27 -0.75 -5.06 3.29
CA VAL A 27 0.57 -4.93 3.92
C VAL A 27 0.40 -4.57 5.39
N ASP A 28 0.90 -5.45 6.27
CA ASP A 28 0.98 -5.15 7.70
C ASP A 28 2.17 -4.24 8.01
N PRO A 29 1.94 -3.01 8.53
CA PRO A 29 3.02 -2.11 8.94
C PRO A 29 3.93 -2.67 10.04
N ALA A 30 3.46 -3.61 10.88
CA ALA A 30 4.29 -4.23 11.90
C ALA A 30 5.30 -5.23 11.31
N ALA A 31 4.98 -5.80 10.15
CA ALA A 31 5.82 -6.78 9.46
C ALA A 31 6.65 -6.18 8.31
N ASN A 32 6.38 -4.94 7.89
CA ASN A 32 7.06 -4.29 6.78
C ASN A 32 7.63 -2.92 7.18
N ALA A 33 8.96 -2.80 7.17
CA ALA A 33 9.67 -1.58 7.58
C ALA A 33 9.30 -0.34 6.74
N GLN A 34 9.03 -0.50 5.45
CA GLN A 34 8.65 0.62 4.56
C GLN A 34 7.22 1.07 4.83
N ALA A 35 6.31 0.15 5.15
CA ALA A 35 4.95 0.48 5.57
C ALA A 35 4.94 1.18 6.94
N ALA A 36 5.76 0.74 7.89
CA ALA A 36 5.96 1.43 9.17
C ALA A 36 6.49 2.87 8.96
N ALA A 37 7.49 3.02 8.08
CA ALA A 37 8.06 4.33 7.74
C ALA A 37 7.01 5.24 7.08
N ALA A 38 6.20 4.71 6.15
CA ALA A 38 5.13 5.45 5.51
C ALA A 38 4.10 5.98 6.53
N LEU A 39 3.65 5.16 7.48
CA LEU A 39 2.74 5.62 8.53
C LEU A 39 3.34 6.72 9.41
N ARG A 40 4.63 6.61 9.73
CA ARG A 40 5.32 7.65 10.49
C ARG A 40 5.42 8.95 9.71
N LEU A 41 5.83 8.88 8.44
CA LEU A 41 5.96 10.05 7.56
C LEU A 41 4.61 10.72 7.30
N ALA A 42 3.53 9.96 7.17
CA ALA A 42 2.18 10.48 7.08
C ALA A 42 1.78 11.27 8.34
N ALA A 43 2.07 10.74 9.53
CA ALA A 43 1.83 11.45 10.79
C ALA A 43 2.73 12.70 10.95
N GLU A 44 3.97 12.65 10.42
CA GLU A 44 4.86 13.81 10.36
C GLU A 44 4.32 14.89 9.41
N LEU A 45 3.73 14.50 8.27
CA LEU A 45 3.08 15.41 7.34
C LEU A 45 1.84 16.07 7.95
N ASP A 46 0.99 15.30 8.63
CA ASP A 46 -0.17 15.83 9.38
C ASP A 46 0.23 16.80 10.51
N SER A 47 1.47 16.67 11.02
CA SER A 47 2.00 17.46 12.14
C SER A 47 3.02 18.51 11.71
N ALA A 48 3.18 18.77 10.42
CA ALA A 48 4.23 19.63 9.92
C ALA A 48 4.04 21.07 10.43
N PRO A 49 5.06 21.68 11.08
CA PRO A 49 4.95 23.02 11.63
C PRO A 49 5.06 24.12 10.55
N ASP A 50 5.61 23.78 9.39
CA ASP A 50 5.85 24.70 8.29
C ASP A 50 5.77 23.99 6.92
N PRO A 51 5.59 24.74 5.82
CA PRO A 51 5.47 24.17 4.48
C PRO A 51 6.70 23.40 3.99
N LYS A 52 7.90 23.76 4.44
CA LYS A 52 9.14 23.08 4.04
C LYS A 52 9.22 21.70 4.68
N ALA A 53 8.93 21.60 5.98
CA ALA A 53 8.82 20.34 6.68
C ALA A 53 7.74 19.44 6.06
N ALA A 54 6.58 20.02 5.70
CA ALA A 54 5.53 19.30 4.99
C ALA A 54 6.00 18.77 3.63
N ALA A 55 6.67 19.61 2.83
CA ALA A 55 7.18 19.21 1.51
C ALA A 55 8.20 18.06 1.60
N THR A 56 9.10 18.11 2.58
CA THR A 56 10.06 17.02 2.84
C THR A 56 9.34 15.75 3.24
N ALA A 57 8.47 15.78 4.26
CA ALA A 57 7.72 14.60 4.71
C ALA A 57 6.87 13.99 3.57
N ALA A 58 6.23 14.83 2.75
CA ALA A 58 5.45 14.38 1.60
C ALA A 58 6.31 13.71 0.52
N ARG A 59 7.53 14.20 0.26
CA ARG A 59 8.45 13.57 -0.71
C ARG A 59 8.88 12.19 -0.23
N GLU A 60 9.30 12.09 1.01
CA GLU A 60 9.73 10.82 1.61
C GLU A 60 8.57 9.82 1.67
N LEU A 61 7.36 10.28 2.04
CA LEU A 61 6.16 9.45 2.03
C LEU A 61 5.88 8.85 0.64
N ARG A 62 6.00 9.67 -0.41
CA ARG A 62 5.83 9.19 -1.79
C ARG A 62 6.85 8.10 -2.15
N GLN A 63 8.10 8.24 -1.72
CA GLN A 63 9.15 7.25 -1.97
C GLN A 63 8.90 5.95 -1.20
N ALA A 64 8.57 6.03 0.09
CA ALA A 64 8.25 4.85 0.91
C ALA A 64 7.06 4.07 0.32
N MET A 65 5.97 4.78 -0.04
CA MET A 65 4.79 4.14 -0.65
C MET A 65 5.06 3.55 -2.04
N GLN A 66 5.98 4.12 -2.82
CA GLN A 66 6.41 3.48 -4.08
C GLN A 66 7.07 2.13 -3.83
N VAL A 67 7.92 2.01 -2.80
CA VAL A 67 8.54 0.73 -2.44
C VAL A 67 7.51 -0.26 -1.92
N VAL A 68 6.56 0.18 -1.10
CA VAL A 68 5.49 -0.69 -0.60
C VAL A 68 4.63 -1.24 -1.74
N ARG A 69 4.19 -0.39 -2.67
CA ARG A 69 3.39 -0.80 -3.83
C ARG A 69 4.14 -1.74 -4.77
N ALA A 70 5.47 -1.59 -4.88
CA ALA A 70 6.29 -2.50 -5.66
C ALA A 70 6.41 -3.89 -4.99
N ALA A 71 6.42 -3.94 -3.65
CA ALA A 71 6.52 -5.18 -2.88
C ALA A 71 5.17 -5.92 -2.76
N ALA A 72 4.06 -5.19 -2.76
CA ALA A 72 2.70 -5.72 -2.70
C ALA A 72 1.84 -5.00 -3.74
N PRO A 73 1.72 -5.54 -4.96
CA PRO A 73 0.86 -4.94 -5.97
C PRO A 73 -0.61 -4.97 -5.52
N PRO A 74 -1.41 -3.92 -5.83
CA PRO A 74 -2.81 -3.84 -5.43
C PRO A 74 -3.63 -5.02 -5.96
N LYS A 75 -4.43 -5.63 -5.09
CA LYS A 75 -5.26 -6.82 -5.42
C LYS A 75 -6.28 -6.58 -6.54
N GLU A 76 -6.71 -5.33 -6.77
CA GLU A 76 -7.81 -5.04 -7.71
C GLU A 76 -7.37 -4.62 -9.12
N ARG A 77 -6.07 -4.47 -9.41
CA ARG A 77 -5.65 -4.16 -10.79
C ARG A 77 -5.49 -5.44 -11.60
N GLY A 78 -6.59 -6.17 -11.80
CA GLY A 78 -6.75 -7.30 -12.72
C GLY A 78 -5.49 -8.16 -12.79
N ASP A 79 -5.29 -8.99 -11.77
CA ASP A 79 -4.13 -9.85 -11.71
C ASP A 79 -4.10 -10.70 -12.98
N LYS A 80 -3.09 -10.52 -13.84
CA LYS A 80 -2.96 -11.31 -15.07
C LYS A 80 -2.94 -12.81 -14.77
N VAL A 81 -2.55 -13.16 -13.54
CA VAL A 81 -2.59 -14.51 -13.00
C VAL A 81 -4.02 -15.02 -12.85
N ASP A 82 -4.96 -14.20 -12.36
CA ASP A 82 -6.39 -14.55 -12.27
C ASP A 82 -7.01 -14.73 -13.66
N GLU A 83 -6.63 -13.89 -14.63
CA GLU A 83 -7.07 -14.05 -16.03
C GLU A 83 -6.55 -15.36 -16.65
N ILE A 84 -5.30 -15.74 -16.35
CA ILE A 84 -4.71 -17.01 -16.81
C ILE A 84 -5.40 -18.21 -16.14
N ALA A 85 -5.67 -18.14 -14.83
CA ALA A 85 -6.39 -19.16 -14.08
C ALA A 85 -7.81 -19.37 -14.64
N ALA A 86 -8.57 -18.29 -14.80
CA ALA A 86 -9.90 -18.32 -15.42
C ALA A 86 -9.87 -18.85 -16.87
N ARG A 87 -8.84 -18.52 -17.64
CA ARG A 87 -8.68 -19.06 -19.01
C ARG A 87 -8.34 -20.55 -19.02
N ARG A 88 -7.66 -21.06 -17.98
CA ARG A 88 -7.36 -22.50 -17.85
C ARG A 88 -8.61 -23.28 -17.47
N GLU A 89 -9.41 -22.77 -16.53
CA GLU A 89 -10.70 -23.35 -16.16
C GLU A 89 -11.66 -23.42 -17.34
N ARG A 90 -11.72 -22.38 -18.18
CA ARG A 90 -12.53 -22.39 -19.42
C ARG A 90 -12.10 -23.44 -20.44
N ARG A 91 -10.82 -23.83 -20.48
CA ARG A 91 -10.33 -24.92 -21.35
C ARG A 91 -10.57 -26.30 -20.76
N LEU A 92 -10.56 -26.41 -19.43
CA LEU A 92 -10.69 -27.67 -18.70
C LEU A 92 -12.13 -28.04 -18.38
N SER A 93 -13.08 -27.09 -18.44
CA SER A 93 -14.51 -27.39 -18.36
C SER A 93 -14.91 -28.23 -19.57
N PRO A 94 -15.15 -29.54 -19.43
CA PRO A 94 -15.55 -30.38 -20.53
C PRO A 94 -17.01 -30.06 -20.83
N ARG A 95 -17.25 -29.28 -21.90
CA ARG A 95 -18.51 -29.45 -22.61
C ARG A 95 -18.41 -30.79 -23.32
N ALA A 96 -19.00 -31.78 -22.66
CA ALA A 96 -19.20 -33.16 -23.05
C ALA A 96 -19.05 -33.43 -24.55
N GLY A 97 -18.22 -34.41 -24.89
CA GLY A 97 -18.19 -34.95 -26.24
C GLY A 97 -19.54 -35.50 -26.67
N LYS A 98 -19.87 -35.31 -27.95
CA LYS A 98 -20.67 -36.26 -28.72
C LYS A 98 -20.41 -36.05 -30.21
N GLY A 99 -19.94 -37.10 -30.88
CA GLY A 99 -19.87 -37.16 -32.34
C GLY A 99 -18.63 -37.87 -32.89
N ALA A 100 -18.46 -39.16 -32.57
CA ALA A 100 -17.86 -40.11 -33.49
C ALA A 100 -18.97 -40.63 -34.40
N GLY A 101 -18.71 -40.75 -35.71
CA GLY A 101 -19.64 -41.27 -36.73
C GLY A 101 -19.65 -40.42 -37.99
#